data_AF-A0A930RWN1-F1
#
_entry.id   AF-A0A930RWN1-F1
#
_cell.length_a   1.000
_cell.length_b   1.000
_cell.length_c   1.000
_cell.angle_alpha   90.00
_cell.angle_beta   90.00
_cell.angle_gamma   90.00
#
_symmetry.space_group_name_H-M   'P 1'
#
loop_
_entity.id
_entity.type
_entity.pdbx_description
1 polymer ?
#
loop_
_entity_poly.entity_id
_entity_poly.type
_entity_poly.pdbx_seq_one_letter_code
_entity_poly.pdbx_strand_id
1 'polypeptide(L)'
;VTVVFEDFEDFVSMAKETAGEFDQSVLYRYSGHYFLHVFHQVEKPEEVASKMALVREYAEFSRISWEVLKEYGEVIMPEAALETGKQYF
;
A
#
# COMPACT_ATOMS: atom_id res chain seq x y z
N VAL A 1 -0.17 -6.88 -4.35
CA VAL A 1 -0.76 -5.82 -5.20
C VAL A 1 -0.01 -4.52 -4.98
N THR A 2 0.23 -3.73 -6.02
CA THR A 2 0.90 -2.42 -5.91
C THR A 2 -0.10 -1.31 -6.24
N VAL A 3 -0.15 -0.28 -5.39
CA VAL A 3 -0.96 0.92 -5.60
C VAL A 3 -0.11 2.18 -5.52
N VAL A 4 -0.63 3.26 -6.07
CA VAL A 4 -0.04 4.60 -6.07
C VAL A 4 -1.04 5.60 -5.49
N PHE A 5 -0.56 6.48 -4.62
CA PHE A 5 -1.36 7.54 -4.01
C PHE A 5 -1.13 8.87 -4.74
N GLU A 6 -2.11 9.77 -4.70
CA GLU A 6 -1.95 11.13 -5.22
C GLU A 6 -0.95 11.90 -4.34
N ASP A 7 -1.09 11.78 -3.01
CA ASP A 7 -0.13 12.31 -2.05
C ASP A 7 0.11 11.39 -0.83
N PHE A 8 0.84 11.89 0.17
CA PHE A 8 1.14 11.12 1.37
C PHE A 8 -0.04 11.04 2.35
N GLU A 9 -0.94 12.03 2.35
CA GLU A 9 -2.09 12.08 3.25
C GLU A 9 -3.13 11.02 2.88
N ASP A 10 -3.26 10.68 1.60
CA ASP A 10 -4.08 9.55 1.15
C ASP A 10 -3.58 8.22 1.75
N PHE A 11 -2.26 8.01 1.79
CA PHE A 11 -1.67 6.84 2.44
C PHE A 11 -1.96 6.83 3.94
N VAL A 12 -1.81 7.96 4.64
CA VAL A 12 -2.12 8.06 6.07
C VAL A 12 -3.60 7.75 6.34
N SER A 13 -4.49 8.27 5.49
CA SER A 13 -5.93 8.03 5.59
C SER A 13 -6.26 6.54 5.41
N MET A 14 -5.66 5.90 4.41
CA MET A 14 -5.80 4.45 4.21
C MET A 14 -5.24 3.65 5.39
N ALA A 15 -4.09 4.04 5.93
CA ALA A 15 -3.45 3.34 7.04
C ALA A 15 -4.34 3.32 8.30
N LYS A 16 -5.02 4.42 8.61
CA LYS A 16 -5.91 4.52 9.78
C LYS A 16 -7.09 3.54 9.72
N GLU A 17 -7.68 3.39 8.54
CA GLU A 17 -8.87 2.56 8.31
C GLU A 17 -8.54 1.08 8.06
N THR A 18 -7.37 0.78 7.50
CA THR A 18 -7.06 -0.58 6.98
C THR A 18 -5.92 -1.30 7.70
N ALA A 19 -5.25 -0.67 8.65
CA ALA A 19 -4.29 -1.36 9.51
C ALA A 19 -4.94 -2.56 10.23
N GLY A 20 -4.27 -3.71 10.19
CA GLY A 20 -4.75 -5.01 10.65
C GLY A 20 -5.43 -5.85 9.58
N GLU A 21 -5.85 -5.26 8.45
CA GLU A 21 -6.50 -5.98 7.36
C GLU A 21 -5.51 -6.65 6.39
N PHE A 22 -4.24 -6.26 6.43
CA PHE A 22 -3.22 -6.72 5.50
C PHE A 22 -1.99 -7.28 6.22
N ASP A 23 -1.49 -8.43 5.79
CA ASP A 23 -0.42 -9.15 6.50
C ASP A 23 0.92 -8.41 6.45
N GLN A 24 1.34 -8.00 5.25
CA GLN A 24 2.61 -7.33 5.05
C GLN A 24 2.49 -6.25 3.99
N SER A 25 3.05 -5.08 4.30
CA SER A 25 3.06 -3.95 3.39
C SER A 25 4.35 -3.16 3.47
N VAL A 26 4.75 -2.56 2.34
CA VAL A 26 5.98 -1.78 2.19
C VAL A 26 5.66 -0.51 1.43
N LEU A 27 6.07 0.64 1.96
CA LEU A 27 5.89 1.94 1.32
C LEU A 27 7.18 2.36 0.64
N TYR A 28 7.07 2.73 -0.63
CA TYR A 28 8.14 3.23 -1.47
C TYR A 28 7.85 4.65 -1.93
N ARG A 29 8.92 5.39 -2.23
CA ARG A 29 8.86 6.61 -3.04
C ARG A 29 9.59 6.38 -4.35
N TYR A 30 8.93 6.69 -5.46
CA TYR A 30 9.53 6.55 -6.78
C TYR A 30 8.98 7.64 -7.71
N SER A 31 9.87 8.31 -8.46
CA SER A 31 9.47 9.39 -9.40
C SER A 31 8.53 10.43 -8.78
N GLY A 32 8.77 10.82 -7.52
CA GLY A 32 7.96 11.82 -6.81
C GLY A 32 6.62 11.35 -6.24
N HIS A 33 6.24 10.08 -6.42
CA HIS A 33 4.97 9.53 -5.93
C HIS A 33 5.20 8.45 -4.87
N TYR A 34 4.16 8.20 -4.06
CA TYR A 34 4.16 7.17 -3.03
C TYR A 34 3.48 5.90 -3.53
N PHE A 35 4.14 4.76 -3.33
CA PHE A 35 3.64 3.45 -3.73
C PHE A 35 3.59 2.51 -2.53
N LEU A 36 2.44 1.89 -2.32
CA LEU A 36 2.30 0.81 -1.35
C LEU A 36 2.24 -0.52 -2.08
N HIS A 37 3.14 -1.42 -1.73
CA HIS A 37 3.00 -2.82 -2.09
C HIS A 37 2.43 -3.59 -0.90
N VAL A 38 1.32 -4.28 -1.14
CA VAL A 38 0.66 -5.16 -0.17
C VAL A 38 0.83 -6.60 -0.60
N PHE A 39 1.47 -7.41 0.25
CA PHE A 39 1.56 -8.85 0.06
C PHE A 39 0.27 -9.48 0.56
N HIS A 40 -0.37 -10.26 -0.31
CA HIS A 40 -1.59 -10.99 0.05
C HIS A 40 -1.18 -12.42 0.41
N GLN A 41 -1.73 -12.94 1.51
CA GLN A 41 -1.75 -14.38 1.73
C GLN A 41 -2.89 -15.03 0.92
N VAL A 42 -3.03 -16.35 1.03
CA VAL A 42 -4.08 -17.09 0.30
C VAL A 42 -5.44 -16.68 0.88
N GLU A 43 -6.09 -15.74 0.21
CA GLU A 43 -7.41 -15.22 0.53
C GLU A 43 -8.48 -15.78 -0.41
N LYS A 44 -9.74 -15.79 0.04
CA LYS A 44 -10.85 -16.15 -0.86
C LYS A 44 -11.14 -15.01 -1.85
N PRO A 45 -11.61 -15.30 -3.07
CA PRO A 45 -11.87 -14.27 -4.09
C PRO A 45 -12.78 -13.13 -3.62
N GLU A 46 -13.78 -13.42 -2.79
CA GLU A 46 -14.69 -12.41 -2.23
C GLU A 46 -13.99 -11.43 -1.27
N GLU A 47 -13.07 -11.92 -0.44
CA GLU A 47 -12.30 -11.11 0.53
C GLU A 47 -11.35 -10.18 -0.22
N VAL A 48 -10.69 -10.69 -1.26
CA VAL A 48 -9.83 -9.90 -2.14
C VAL A 48 -10.63 -8.77 -2.80
N ALA A 49 -11.82 -9.07 -3.33
CA ALA A 49 -12.64 -8.06 -4.00
C ALA A 49 -13.05 -6.91 -3.06
N SER A 50 -13.45 -7.22 -1.82
CA SER A 50 -13.79 -6.22 -0.80
C SER A 50 -12.57 -5.36 -0.43
N LYS A 51 -11.41 -5.98 -0.20
CA LYS A 51 -10.17 -5.25 0.11
C LYS A 51 -9.75 -4.34 -1.04
N MET A 52 -9.87 -4.82 -2.28
CA MET A 52 -9.56 -4.02 -3.48
C MET A 52 -10.52 -2.84 -3.69
N ALA A 53 -11.79 -2.99 -3.32
CA ALA A 53 -12.74 -1.88 -3.35
C ALA A 53 -12.34 -0.78 -2.35
N LEU A 54 -11.97 -1.16 -1.13
CA LEU A 54 -11.52 -0.24 -0.09
C LEU A 54 -10.23 0.50 -0.49
N VAL A 55 -9.23 -0.21 -1.00
CA VAL A 55 -7.97 0.40 -1.44
C VAL A 55 -8.20 1.45 -2.55
N ARG A 56 -9.19 1.23 -3.43
CA ARG A 56 -9.53 2.18 -4.51
C ARG A 56 -10.12 3.50 -4.03
N GLU A 57 -10.54 3.60 -2.78
CA GLU A 57 -11.01 4.87 -2.20
C GLU A 57 -9.86 5.84 -1.91
N TYR A 58 -8.64 5.31 -1.79
CA TYR A 58 -7.45 6.08 -1.41
C TYR A 58 -6.33 6.06 -2.47
N ALA A 59 -6.34 5.08 -3.38
CA ALA A 59 -5.23 4.85 -4.29
C ALA A 59 -5.65 4.25 -5.63
N GLU A 60 -4.81 4.42 -6.64
CA GLU A 60 -4.96 3.75 -7.93
C GLU A 60 -4.06 2.51 -8.03
N PHE A 61 -4.49 1.50 -8.80
CA PHE A 61 -3.61 0.38 -9.12
C PHE A 61 -2.45 0.85 -9.98
N SER A 62 -1.24 0.61 -9.48
CA SER A 62 -0.03 0.99 -10.16
C SER A 62 0.23 0.08 -11.37
N ARG A 63 0.67 0.68 -12.47
CA ARG A 63 1.25 -0.04 -13.61
C ARG A 63 2.71 -0.43 -13.37
N ILE A 64 3.34 0.14 -12.35
CA ILE A 64 4.72 -0.18 -11.96
C ILE A 64 4.70 -1.46 -11.13
N SER A 65 5.51 -2.43 -11.55
CA SER A 65 5.62 -3.70 -10.83
C SER A 65 6.37 -3.51 -9.49
N TRP A 66 6.12 -4.42 -8.56
CA TRP A 66 6.79 -4.37 -7.26
C TRP A 66 8.30 -4.61 -7.36
N GLU A 67 8.76 -5.40 -8.35
CA GLU A 67 10.18 -5.62 -8.61
C GLU A 67 10.90 -4.34 -9.01
N VAL A 68 10.26 -3.48 -9.81
CA VAL A 68 10.82 -2.17 -10.19
C VAL A 68 10.96 -1.28 -8.96
N LEU A 69 9.95 -1.25 -8.09
CA LEU A 69 10.01 -0.47 -6.84
C LEU A 69 11.08 -1.01 -5.89
N LYS A 70 11.24 -2.33 -5.82
CA LYS A 70 12.26 -2.96 -4.97
C LYS A 70 13.68 -2.62 -5.44
N GLU A 71 13.91 -2.56 -6.75
CA GLU A 71 15.24 -2.31 -7.32
C GLU A 71 15.58 -0.82 -7.39
N TYR A 72 14.60 0.03 -7.74
CA TYR A 72 14.83 1.45 -8.07
C TYR A 72 14.08 2.44 -7.18
N GLY A 73 13.14 1.97 -6.36
CA GLY A 73 12.38 2.80 -5.43
C GLY A 73 13.16 3.07 -4.15
N GLU A 74 12.91 4.23 -3.55
CA GLU A 74 13.36 4.52 -2.19
C GLU A 74 12.41 3.88 -1.20
N VAL A 75 12.92 3.04 -0.30
CA VAL A 75 12.11 2.44 0.76
C VAL A 75 11.87 3.47 1.85
N ILE A 76 10.59 3.82 2.09
CA ILE A 76 10.19 4.77 3.14
C ILE A 76 9.78 4.01 4.41
N MET A 77 9.01 2.93 4.26
CA MET A 77 8.62 2.03 5.35
C MET A 77 8.85 0.59 4.91
N PRO A 78 9.90 -0.09 5.41
CA PRO A 78 10.36 -1.38 4.89
C PRO A 78 9.44 -2.55 5.24
N GLU A 79 8.68 -2.45 6.32
CA GLU A 79 7.75 -3.48 6.82
C GLU A 79 6.59 -2.81 7.54
N ALA A 80 5.45 -3.51 7.63
CA ALA A 80 4.26 -3.05 8.36
C ALA A 80 3.91 -1.58 8.08
N ALA A 81 3.98 -1.16 6.80
CA ALA A 81 3.82 0.24 6.43
C ALA A 81 2.48 0.82 6.90
N LEU A 82 1.38 0.09 6.75
CA LEU A 82 0.06 0.53 7.23
C LEU A 82 0.00 0.67 8.76
N GLU A 83 0.59 -0.25 9.51
CA GLU A 83 0.66 -0.13 10.98
C GLU A 83 1.49 1.08 11.40
N THR A 84 2.62 1.29 10.73
CA THR A 84 3.51 2.42 10.97
C THR A 84 2.79 3.73 10.65
N GLY A 85 2.08 3.80 9.53
CA GLY A 85 1.27 4.95 9.13
C GLY A 85 0.24 5.30 10.20
N LYS A 86 -0.55 4.33 10.66
CA LYS A 86 -1.56 4.52 11.71
C LYS A 86 -0.98 4.88 13.07
N GLN A 87 0.18 4.33 13.42
CA GLN A 87 0.80 4.55 14.73
C GLN A 87 1.35 5.98 14.88
N TYR A 88 1.91 6.54 13.81
CA TYR A 88 2.67 7.79 13.88
C TYR A 88 1.97 9.01 13.27
N PHE A 89 0.87 8.84 12.54
CA PHE A 89 0.11 9.91 11.86
C PHE A 89 -1.39 9.78 12.13
#